data_AF-A0A938LD36-F1
#
_entry.id   AF-A0A938LD36-F1
#
_cell.length_a   1.000
_cell.length_b   1.000
_cell.length_c   1.000
_cell.angle_alpha   90.00
_cell.angle_beta   90.00
_cell.angle_gamma   90.00
#
_symmetry.space_group_name_H-M   'P 1'
#
loop_
_entity.id
_entity.type
_entity.pdbx_description
1 polymer ?
#
loop_
_entity_poly.entity_id
_entity_poly.type
_entity_poly.pdbx_seq_one_letter_code
_entity_poly.pdbx_strand_id
1 'polypeptide(L)'
;MQRGLHGSGAPDASAQRANPLEIPAGTAGTIDASRALPMAAAEQWLGALRAELAGAAPTDAARLERAAGRLLLAGEDGLAAARLALGEDDSVLLLTGARALLSSGRADARSAVAARMSGKLPVASALPLFDLLGALAPELLSDVQLVEWLAHPVGGVRSASEKALTRRAGPALVPVLHAGLGAGRSEARTRAVVLLERIGGPDALRAIRDALGDASTEVAQRAANALADAAGAVGADERRALLEQLREGRGLTRAQCYAVLALVLNEERAGELHFEARDAALFVPELRSAAPLSRVCAALVLAGLGWRWESAEPSDWLDRDVPHTLVRELSGSEFHADIAALAWPAQRRLQRISGENLGNDGPAWARWWVEAGPQFRARRTVLALPAERAGELVLRYRSLGEGLVFELCGPDAPAPSAEALRLTREQCEHLRARALELGLADARCEPGQRTVGAGFARILELELAGARKHFGFGQGAAEPWFEEACALVREAADAQAWQRLRDARAHASQAEFLSAEAEWWAREADP
;
A
#
# COMPACT_ATOMS: atom_id res chain seq x y z
N MET A 1 17.63 -51.36 -33.05
CA MET A 1 18.06 -52.22 -31.92
C MET A 1 17.28 -51.75 -30.69
N GLN A 2 16.13 -52.39 -30.43
CA GLN A 2 15.88 -53.39 -29.37
C GLN A 2 15.84 -52.78 -27.96
N ARG A 3 14.63 -52.60 -27.39
CA ARG A 3 13.97 -53.40 -26.30
C ARG A 3 14.55 -53.09 -24.91
N GLY A 4 13.81 -52.91 -23.81
CA GLY A 4 12.40 -53.03 -23.42
C GLY A 4 12.21 -52.35 -22.03
N LEU A 5 11.05 -51.79 -21.72
CA LEU A 5 9.95 -52.33 -20.89
C LEU A 5 10.26 -52.66 -19.40
N HIS A 6 9.48 -51.98 -18.54
CA HIS A 6 9.02 -52.23 -17.15
C HIS A 6 9.35 -51.03 -16.24
N GLY A 7 8.43 -50.35 -15.54
CA GLY A 7 7.08 -50.71 -15.09
C GLY A 7 7.10 -50.83 -13.56
N SER A 8 6.73 -49.77 -12.84
CA SER A 8 6.35 -49.71 -11.40
C SER A 8 6.27 -48.21 -11.05
N GLY A 9 5.26 -47.60 -10.47
CA GLY A 9 4.18 -48.06 -9.61
C GLY A 9 3.91 -46.85 -8.70
N ALA A 10 2.84 -46.10 -8.97
CA ALA A 10 2.47 -44.91 -8.18
C ALA A 10 1.77 -45.36 -6.89
N PRO A 11 2.13 -44.83 -5.70
CA PRO A 11 1.38 -45.11 -4.49
C PRO A 11 0.13 -44.22 -4.42
N ASP A 12 -1.02 -44.88 -4.53
CA ASP A 12 -2.34 -44.36 -4.25
C ASP A 12 -2.51 -44.23 -2.72
N ALA A 13 -2.52 -43.00 -2.21
CA ALA A 13 -2.67 -42.70 -0.79
C ALA A 13 -4.12 -42.36 -0.45
N SER A 14 -5.00 -43.36 -0.59
CA SER A 14 -6.36 -43.34 -0.06
C SER A 14 -6.35 -43.87 1.38
N ALA A 15 -6.14 -42.97 2.34
CA ALA A 15 -6.20 -43.28 3.76
C ALA A 15 -7.67 -43.50 4.21
N GLN A 16 -8.08 -44.78 4.21
CA GLN A 16 -9.22 -45.29 4.97
C GLN A 16 -9.07 -44.92 6.45
N ARG A 17 -10.00 -44.12 6.95
CA ARG A 17 -10.15 -43.86 8.39
C ARG A 17 -10.61 -45.15 9.07
N ALA A 18 -9.77 -45.62 9.99
CA ALA A 18 -10.04 -46.72 10.88
C ALA A 18 -11.30 -46.46 11.72
N ASN A 19 -12.12 -47.50 11.79
CA ASN A 19 -13.30 -47.63 12.63
C ASN A 19 -12.88 -47.66 14.11
N PRO A 20 -13.41 -46.80 15.00
CA PRO A 20 -13.11 -46.91 16.41
C PRO A 20 -14.05 -47.90 17.11
N LEU A 21 -13.43 -48.88 17.78
CA LEU A 21 -13.85 -49.50 19.04
C LEU A 21 -15.23 -50.17 19.08
N GLU A 22 -15.22 -51.49 18.89
CA GLU A 22 -16.25 -52.39 19.42
C GLU A 22 -16.28 -52.31 20.95
N ILE A 23 -17.44 -51.93 21.50
CA ILE A 23 -17.78 -51.94 22.93
C ILE A 23 -18.66 -53.19 23.18
N PRO A 24 -18.51 -53.91 24.32
CA PRO A 24 -19.21 -55.17 24.54
C PRO A 24 -20.72 -54.96 24.73
N ALA A 25 -21.51 -55.88 24.19
CA ALA A 25 -22.95 -55.96 24.38
C ALA A 25 -23.30 -56.18 25.87
N GLY A 26 -23.65 -55.08 26.55
CA GLY A 26 -24.24 -55.09 27.90
C GLY A 26 -25.76 -55.16 27.83
N THR A 27 -26.30 -56.26 28.37
CA THR A 27 -27.67 -56.50 28.85
C THR A 27 -28.67 -55.33 28.77
N ALA A 28 -29.71 -55.55 27.97
CA ALA A 28 -30.93 -54.74 27.92
C ALA A 28 -31.63 -54.70 29.28
N GLY A 29 -31.38 -53.64 30.05
CA GLY A 29 -32.25 -53.20 31.13
C GLY A 29 -33.44 -52.46 30.53
N THR A 30 -34.65 -52.92 30.82
CA THR A 30 -35.92 -52.28 30.50
C THR A 30 -35.91 -50.84 30.99
N ILE A 31 -35.73 -49.88 30.08
CA ILE A 31 -35.85 -48.45 30.38
C ILE A 31 -37.33 -48.15 30.57
N ASP A 32 -37.65 -47.79 31.81
CA ASP A 32 -38.92 -47.25 32.25
C ASP A 32 -39.40 -46.11 31.33
N ALA A 33 -40.60 -46.27 30.77
CA ALA A 33 -41.24 -45.35 29.83
C ALA A 33 -41.72 -44.03 30.48
N SER A 34 -41.29 -43.74 31.70
CA SER A 34 -41.69 -42.58 32.51
C SER A 34 -40.85 -41.30 32.27
N ARG A 35 -39.82 -41.34 31.41
CA ARG A 35 -38.87 -40.21 31.19
C ARG A 35 -39.14 -39.32 29.96
N ALA A 36 -40.26 -39.49 29.26
CA ALA A 36 -40.65 -38.67 28.09
C ALA A 36 -41.33 -37.32 28.44
N LEU A 37 -41.28 -36.88 29.71
CA LEU A 37 -42.10 -35.77 30.22
C LEU A 37 -41.50 -34.34 30.29
N PRO A 38 -40.23 -34.02 29.92
CA PRO A 38 -39.79 -32.61 29.97
C PRO A 38 -40.15 -31.76 28.74
N MET A 39 -40.55 -32.37 27.61
CA MET A 39 -40.74 -31.62 26.34
C MET A 39 -42.08 -30.89 26.26
N ALA A 40 -43.18 -31.51 26.70
CA ALA A 40 -44.51 -30.91 26.66
C ALA A 40 -44.65 -29.70 27.60
N ALA A 41 -44.04 -29.77 28.80
CA ALA A 41 -44.01 -28.64 29.73
C ALA A 41 -43.17 -27.48 29.18
N ALA A 42 -42.02 -27.78 28.57
CA ALA A 42 -41.17 -26.77 27.94
C ALA A 42 -41.88 -26.05 26.77
N GLU A 43 -42.64 -26.79 25.94
CA GLU A 43 -43.45 -26.22 24.86
C GLU A 43 -44.57 -25.33 25.38
N GLN A 44 -45.24 -25.70 26.48
CA GLN A 44 -46.25 -24.87 27.13
C GLN A 44 -45.65 -23.55 27.64
N TRP A 45 -44.49 -23.61 28.29
CA TRP A 45 -43.75 -22.43 28.74
C TRP A 45 -43.32 -21.54 27.58
N LEU A 46 -42.84 -22.13 26.47
CA LEU A 46 -42.50 -21.38 25.26
C LEU A 46 -43.74 -20.69 24.65
N GLY A 47 -44.88 -21.38 24.62
CA GLY A 47 -46.16 -20.82 24.17
C GLY A 47 -46.61 -19.63 25.02
N ALA A 48 -46.54 -19.75 26.34
CA ALA A 48 -46.84 -18.66 27.27
C ALA A 48 -45.88 -17.47 27.08
N LEU A 49 -44.59 -17.76 26.89
CA LEU A 49 -43.56 -16.75 26.63
C LEU A 49 -43.84 -15.97 25.33
N ARG A 50 -44.23 -16.67 24.25
CA ARG A 50 -44.63 -16.04 22.98
C ARG A 50 -45.82 -15.11 23.15
N ALA A 51 -46.87 -15.56 23.84
CA ALA A 51 -48.05 -14.74 24.09
C ALA A 51 -47.71 -13.48 24.90
N GLU A 52 -46.86 -13.63 25.92
CA GLU A 52 -46.45 -12.51 26.74
C GLU A 52 -45.56 -11.52 26.00
N LEU A 53 -44.60 -11.99 25.20
CA LEU A 53 -43.65 -11.14 24.50
C LEU A 53 -44.17 -10.65 23.15
N ALA A 54 -45.44 -10.92 22.83
CA ALA A 54 -46.10 -10.37 21.65
C ALA A 54 -45.99 -8.84 21.62
N GLY A 55 -45.50 -8.31 20.50
CA GLY A 55 -45.28 -6.88 20.27
C GLY A 55 -44.10 -6.27 21.04
N ALA A 56 -43.29 -7.06 21.76
CA ALA A 56 -42.06 -6.56 22.35
C ALA A 56 -41.01 -6.29 21.27
N ALA A 57 -40.13 -5.32 21.51
CA ALA A 57 -38.95 -5.09 20.69
C ALA A 57 -37.73 -5.79 21.31
N PRO A 58 -36.72 -6.20 20.51
CA PRO A 58 -35.46 -6.74 21.03
C PRO A 58 -34.73 -5.79 22.00
N THR A 59 -35.04 -4.50 21.95
CA THR A 59 -34.48 -3.45 22.80
C THR A 59 -35.22 -3.27 24.13
N ASP A 60 -36.35 -3.95 24.37
CA ASP A 60 -37.14 -3.84 25.61
C ASP A 60 -36.53 -4.65 26.76
N ALA A 61 -35.33 -4.25 27.19
CA ALA A 61 -34.50 -4.99 28.13
C ALA A 61 -35.23 -5.38 29.43
N ALA A 62 -36.04 -4.47 29.99
CA ALA A 62 -36.77 -4.72 31.23
C ALA A 62 -37.84 -5.81 31.08
N ARG A 63 -38.54 -5.85 29.94
CA ARG A 63 -39.53 -6.90 29.68
C ARG A 63 -38.86 -8.25 29.43
N LEU A 64 -37.77 -8.28 28.66
CA LEU A 64 -36.99 -9.50 28.43
C LEU A 64 -36.41 -10.05 29.73
N GLU A 65 -35.93 -9.18 30.62
CA GLU A 65 -35.37 -9.56 31.92
C GLU A 65 -36.42 -10.15 32.86
N ARG A 66 -37.60 -9.54 32.98
CA ARG A 66 -38.71 -10.12 33.75
C ARG A 66 -39.10 -11.51 33.22
N ALA A 67 -39.15 -11.65 31.89
CA ALA A 67 -39.47 -12.93 31.27
C ALA A 67 -38.41 -14.01 31.49
N ALA A 68 -37.13 -13.64 31.40
CA ALA A 68 -36.03 -14.53 31.76
C ALA A 68 -36.08 -14.95 33.24
N GLY A 69 -36.42 -14.02 34.13
CA GLY A 69 -36.61 -14.30 35.56
C GLY A 69 -37.69 -15.33 35.84
N ARG A 70 -38.83 -15.28 35.14
CA ARG A 70 -39.87 -16.30 35.28
C ARG A 70 -39.45 -17.68 34.78
N LEU A 71 -38.72 -17.75 33.66
CA LEU A 71 -38.15 -19.01 33.19
C LEU A 71 -37.19 -19.62 34.21
N LEU A 72 -36.38 -18.80 34.88
CA LEU A 72 -35.50 -19.26 35.96
C LEU A 72 -36.28 -19.79 37.17
N LEU A 73 -37.33 -19.07 37.59
CA LEU A 73 -38.18 -19.49 38.72
C LEU A 73 -38.93 -20.79 38.43
N ALA A 74 -39.20 -21.10 37.16
CA ALA A 74 -39.83 -22.34 36.73
C ALA A 74 -38.89 -23.57 36.74
N GLY A 75 -37.63 -23.42 37.14
CA GLY A 75 -36.69 -24.54 37.31
C GLY A 75 -36.31 -25.21 35.99
N GLU A 76 -36.20 -26.55 35.98
CA GLU A 76 -35.73 -27.31 34.82
C GLU A 76 -36.64 -27.18 33.58
N ASP A 77 -37.95 -27.12 33.77
CA ASP A 77 -38.90 -26.94 32.66
C ASP A 77 -38.75 -25.56 32.01
N GLY A 78 -38.52 -24.53 32.82
CA GLY A 78 -38.24 -23.18 32.33
C GLY A 78 -36.88 -23.07 31.62
N LEU A 79 -35.85 -23.76 32.10
CA LEU A 79 -34.56 -23.86 31.41
C LEU A 79 -34.66 -24.67 30.10
N ALA A 80 -35.48 -25.72 30.06
CA ALA A 80 -35.78 -26.45 28.83
C ALA A 80 -36.49 -25.55 27.82
N ALA A 81 -37.50 -24.78 28.24
CA ALA A 81 -38.17 -23.79 27.42
C ALA A 81 -37.21 -22.68 26.93
N ALA A 82 -36.27 -22.23 27.78
CA ALA A 82 -35.26 -21.26 27.39
C ALA A 82 -34.31 -21.79 26.29
N ARG A 83 -33.97 -23.09 26.31
CA ARG A 83 -33.19 -23.73 25.23
C ARG A 83 -33.99 -23.79 23.92
N LEU A 84 -35.29 -24.07 23.99
CA LEU A 84 -36.16 -24.01 22.80
C LEU A 84 -36.23 -22.58 22.25
N ALA A 85 -36.44 -21.58 23.12
CA ALA A 85 -36.47 -20.17 22.75
C ALA A 85 -35.15 -19.69 22.12
N LEU A 86 -34.00 -20.14 22.63
CA LEU A 86 -32.68 -19.85 22.06
C LEU A 86 -32.55 -20.35 20.59
N GLY A 87 -33.22 -21.45 20.25
CA GLY A 87 -33.23 -22.04 18.92
C GLY A 87 -34.12 -21.31 17.91
N GLU A 88 -34.97 -20.39 18.35
CA GLU A 88 -35.88 -19.64 17.48
C GLU A 88 -35.12 -18.60 16.63
N ASP A 89 -35.73 -18.22 15.51
CA ASP A 89 -35.30 -17.08 14.69
C ASP A 89 -35.99 -15.76 15.10
N ASP A 90 -36.93 -15.82 16.04
CA ASP A 90 -37.49 -14.64 16.69
C ASP A 90 -36.46 -14.04 17.67
N SER A 91 -36.09 -12.78 17.41
CA SER A 91 -35.03 -12.09 18.17
C SER A 91 -35.38 -11.87 19.63
N VAL A 92 -36.66 -11.67 19.94
CA VAL A 92 -37.14 -11.41 21.30
C VAL A 92 -37.10 -12.70 22.11
N LEU A 93 -37.62 -13.80 21.56
CA LEU A 93 -37.57 -15.12 22.21
C LEU A 93 -36.14 -15.59 22.42
N LEU A 94 -35.30 -15.48 21.39
CA LEU A 94 -33.89 -15.86 21.45
C LEU A 94 -33.16 -15.13 22.57
N LEU A 95 -33.31 -13.81 22.66
CA LEU A 95 -32.63 -13.00 23.68
C LEU A 95 -33.14 -13.28 25.09
N THR A 96 -34.45 -13.52 25.25
CA THR A 96 -35.01 -13.93 26.56
C THR A 96 -34.51 -15.31 26.98
N GLY A 97 -34.51 -16.28 26.07
CA GLY A 97 -33.98 -17.62 26.31
C GLY A 97 -32.49 -17.58 26.67
N ALA A 98 -31.68 -16.85 25.90
CA ALA A 98 -30.26 -16.65 26.17
C ALA A 98 -30.03 -16.03 27.56
N ARG A 99 -30.80 -15.00 27.94
CA ARG A 99 -30.67 -14.35 29.25
C ARG A 99 -30.99 -15.31 30.39
N ALA A 100 -32.08 -16.07 30.29
CA ALA A 100 -32.41 -17.07 31.30
C ALA A 100 -31.29 -18.12 31.43
N LEU A 101 -30.77 -18.63 30.31
CA LEU A 101 -29.70 -19.62 30.30
C LEU A 101 -28.40 -19.09 30.92
N LEU A 102 -27.95 -17.89 30.56
CA LEU A 102 -26.73 -17.29 31.11
C LEU A 102 -26.87 -16.99 32.60
N SER A 103 -28.00 -16.42 33.02
CA SER A 103 -28.29 -16.10 34.42
C SER A 103 -28.42 -17.33 35.32
N SER A 104 -28.68 -18.53 34.76
CA SER A 104 -28.68 -19.78 35.53
C SER A 104 -27.30 -20.16 36.08
N GLY A 105 -26.22 -19.62 35.50
CA GLY A 105 -24.84 -19.94 35.86
C GLY A 105 -24.37 -21.33 35.46
N ARG A 106 -25.21 -22.15 34.81
CA ARG A 106 -24.86 -23.54 34.47
C ARG A 106 -23.95 -23.62 33.25
N ALA A 107 -22.95 -24.50 33.29
CA ALA A 107 -21.98 -24.67 32.22
C ALA A 107 -22.62 -25.17 30.90
N ASP A 108 -23.61 -26.06 30.99
CA ASP A 108 -24.35 -26.59 29.83
C ASP A 108 -25.21 -25.50 29.16
N ALA A 109 -25.84 -24.64 29.96
CA ALA A 109 -26.61 -23.50 29.49
C ALA A 109 -25.72 -22.46 28.78
N ARG A 110 -24.56 -22.13 29.37
CA ARG A 110 -23.54 -21.27 28.74
C ARG A 110 -23.03 -21.83 27.42
N SER A 111 -22.75 -23.14 27.39
CA SER A 111 -22.30 -23.84 26.17
C SER A 111 -23.35 -23.77 25.05
N ALA A 112 -24.64 -23.90 25.39
CA ALA A 112 -25.73 -23.76 24.41
C ALA A 112 -25.78 -22.35 23.81
N VAL A 113 -25.64 -21.31 24.63
CA VAL A 113 -25.64 -19.92 24.15
C VAL A 113 -24.40 -19.63 23.30
N ALA A 114 -23.21 -20.11 23.69
CA ALA A 114 -21.99 -19.96 22.89
C ALA A 114 -22.10 -20.67 21.53
N ALA A 115 -22.69 -21.86 21.50
CA ALA A 115 -22.96 -22.59 20.26
C ALA A 115 -23.95 -21.82 19.37
N ARG A 116 -25.01 -21.25 19.95
CA ARG A 116 -25.96 -20.40 19.20
C ARG A 116 -25.29 -19.15 18.65
N MET A 117 -24.43 -18.52 19.45
CA MET A 117 -23.71 -17.30 19.08
C MET A 117 -22.78 -17.51 17.88
N SER A 118 -22.17 -18.69 17.77
CA SER A 118 -21.29 -19.04 16.65
C SER A 118 -22.03 -19.46 15.38
N GLY A 119 -23.36 -19.62 15.46
CA GLY A 119 -24.22 -20.05 14.36
C GLY A 119 -24.90 -18.90 13.60
N LYS A 120 -25.92 -19.26 12.80
CA LYS A 120 -26.73 -18.29 12.05
C LYS A 120 -27.64 -17.51 13.01
N LEU A 121 -27.41 -16.22 13.21
CA LEU A 121 -28.26 -15.38 14.06
C LEU A 121 -29.15 -14.44 13.23
N PRO A 122 -30.38 -14.14 13.70
CA PRO A 122 -31.11 -12.97 13.26
C PRO A 122 -30.28 -11.70 13.48
N VAL A 123 -30.25 -10.80 12.49
CA VAL A 123 -29.42 -9.58 12.54
C VAL A 123 -29.76 -8.71 13.75
N ALA A 124 -31.04 -8.64 14.11
CA ALA A 124 -31.52 -7.81 15.22
C ALA A 124 -31.14 -8.35 16.62
N SER A 125 -30.83 -9.65 16.76
CA SER A 125 -30.43 -10.24 18.04
C SER A 125 -28.92 -10.40 18.20
N ALA A 126 -28.14 -10.33 17.12
CA ALA A 126 -26.72 -10.67 17.17
C ALA A 126 -25.88 -9.75 18.08
N LEU A 127 -26.03 -8.43 17.96
CA LEU A 127 -25.33 -7.49 18.82
C LEU A 127 -25.87 -7.50 20.27
N PRO A 128 -27.19 -7.48 20.51
CA PRO A 128 -27.71 -7.63 21.87
C PRO A 128 -27.29 -8.94 22.55
N LEU A 129 -27.15 -10.04 21.81
CA LEU A 129 -26.64 -11.31 22.35
C LEU A 129 -25.15 -11.22 22.70
N PHE A 130 -24.34 -10.57 21.86
CA PHE A 130 -22.93 -10.30 22.16
C PHE A 130 -22.79 -9.45 23.44
N ASP A 131 -23.58 -8.39 23.58
CA ASP A 131 -23.57 -7.52 24.76
C ASP A 131 -24.01 -8.29 26.01
N LEU A 132 -25.02 -9.16 25.87
CA LEU A 132 -25.49 -10.03 26.95
C LEU A 132 -24.42 -11.02 27.41
N LEU A 133 -23.66 -11.61 26.48
CA LEU A 133 -22.51 -12.46 26.81
C LEU A 133 -21.46 -11.67 27.58
N GLY A 134 -21.14 -10.45 27.15
CA GLY A 134 -20.19 -9.59 27.85
C GLY A 134 -20.64 -9.21 29.27
N ALA A 135 -21.94 -9.07 29.49
CA ALA A 135 -22.49 -8.72 30.80
C ALA A 135 -22.61 -9.91 31.77
N LEU A 136 -23.03 -11.08 31.27
CA LEU A 136 -23.43 -12.21 32.13
C LEU A 136 -22.47 -13.41 32.08
N ALA A 137 -21.63 -13.51 31.06
CA ALA A 137 -20.66 -14.60 30.88
C ALA A 137 -19.40 -14.12 30.12
N PRO A 138 -18.67 -13.13 30.65
CA PRO A 138 -17.51 -12.54 29.97
C PRO A 138 -16.40 -13.56 29.68
N GLU A 139 -16.34 -14.68 30.40
CA GLU A 139 -15.42 -15.79 30.15
C GLU A 139 -15.64 -16.47 28.79
N LEU A 140 -16.85 -16.38 28.22
CA LEU A 140 -17.16 -16.88 26.88
C LEU A 140 -16.59 -15.97 25.78
N LEU A 141 -16.19 -14.74 26.12
CA LEU A 141 -15.53 -13.79 25.23
C LEU A 141 -14.00 -13.93 25.34
N SER A 142 -13.48 -15.15 25.18
CA SER A 142 -12.02 -15.39 25.14
C SER A 142 -11.40 -14.75 23.90
N ASP A 143 -10.10 -14.48 23.93
CA ASP A 143 -9.40 -13.88 22.78
C ASP A 143 -9.47 -14.77 21.53
N VAL A 144 -9.36 -16.09 21.70
CA VAL A 144 -9.55 -17.07 20.62
C VAL A 144 -10.93 -16.94 20.01
N GLN A 145 -11.98 -16.91 20.85
CA GLN A 145 -13.36 -16.81 20.37
C GLN A 145 -13.62 -15.51 19.64
N LEU A 146 -13.11 -14.38 20.15
CA LEU A 146 -13.24 -13.08 19.51
C LEU A 146 -12.52 -13.03 18.17
N VAL A 147 -11.35 -13.67 18.05
CA VAL A 147 -10.62 -13.78 16.76
C VAL A 147 -11.40 -14.65 15.77
N GLU A 148 -11.96 -15.78 16.19
CA GLU A 148 -12.86 -16.58 15.35
C GLU A 148 -14.07 -15.76 14.85
N TRP A 149 -14.64 -14.92 15.73
CA TRP A 149 -15.77 -14.06 15.40
C TRP A 149 -15.42 -12.83 14.56
N LEU A 150 -14.13 -12.54 14.29
CA LEU A 150 -13.76 -11.64 13.19
C LEU A 150 -14.26 -12.17 11.85
N ALA A 151 -14.48 -13.49 11.73
CA ALA A 151 -15.08 -14.13 10.56
C ALA A 151 -16.58 -14.41 10.73
N HIS A 152 -17.26 -13.84 11.73
CA HIS A 152 -18.68 -14.13 11.97
C HIS A 152 -19.58 -13.70 10.77
N PRO A 153 -20.65 -14.46 10.41
CA PRO A 153 -21.53 -14.11 9.28
C PRO A 153 -22.20 -12.74 9.42
N VAL A 154 -22.60 -12.37 10.64
CA VAL A 154 -23.24 -11.08 10.94
C VAL A 154 -22.20 -10.01 11.22
N GLY A 155 -22.23 -8.91 10.44
CA GLY A 155 -21.25 -7.82 10.53
C GLY A 155 -21.19 -7.13 11.89
N GLY A 156 -22.33 -6.99 12.59
CA GLY A 156 -22.37 -6.41 13.93
C GLY A 156 -21.49 -7.16 14.94
N VAL A 157 -21.45 -8.49 14.85
CA VAL A 157 -20.59 -9.33 15.72
C VAL A 157 -19.12 -9.17 15.36
N ARG A 158 -18.78 -9.06 14.05
CA ARG A 158 -17.40 -8.81 13.62
C ARG A 158 -16.88 -7.50 14.20
N SER A 159 -17.65 -6.42 14.06
CA SER A 159 -17.31 -5.10 14.60
C SER A 159 -17.23 -5.09 16.13
N ALA A 160 -18.14 -5.77 16.82
CA ALA A 160 -18.10 -5.89 18.28
C ALA A 160 -16.87 -6.67 18.76
N SER A 161 -16.52 -7.74 18.05
CA SER A 161 -15.35 -8.58 18.37
C SER A 161 -14.05 -7.83 18.15
N GLU A 162 -13.90 -7.13 17.01
CA GLU A 162 -12.76 -6.25 16.76
C GLU A 162 -12.64 -5.15 17.82
N LYS A 163 -13.75 -4.51 18.21
CA LYS A 163 -13.75 -3.48 19.25
C LYS A 163 -13.32 -4.05 20.60
N ALA A 164 -13.73 -5.28 20.93
CA ALA A 164 -13.30 -5.96 22.14
C ALA A 164 -11.79 -6.29 22.11
N LEU A 165 -11.30 -6.85 21.01
CA LEU A 165 -9.87 -7.15 20.80
C LEU A 165 -9.01 -5.89 20.82
N THR A 166 -9.49 -4.79 20.24
CA THR A 166 -8.80 -3.49 20.24
C THR A 166 -8.57 -2.97 21.66
N ARG A 167 -9.55 -3.15 22.57
CA ARG A 167 -9.40 -2.78 23.99
C ARG A 167 -8.42 -3.68 24.75
N ARG A 168 -8.18 -4.89 24.24
CA ARG A 168 -7.25 -5.89 24.81
C ARG A 168 -5.92 -5.96 24.06
N ALA A 169 -5.66 -5.02 23.14
CA ALA A 169 -4.49 -5.05 22.28
C ALA A 169 -3.21 -5.05 23.13
N GLY A 170 -2.42 -6.11 22.97
CA GLY A 170 -1.14 -6.28 23.63
C GLY A 170 -0.40 -7.51 23.09
N PRO A 171 0.88 -7.69 23.44
CA PRO A 171 1.73 -8.75 22.88
C PRO A 171 1.17 -10.17 23.05
N ALA A 172 0.44 -10.43 24.14
CA ALA A 172 -0.18 -11.73 24.40
C ALA A 172 -1.23 -12.14 23.33
N LEU A 173 -1.77 -11.17 22.58
CA LEU A 173 -2.77 -11.41 21.55
C LEU A 173 -2.16 -11.80 20.19
N VAL A 174 -0.86 -11.58 19.99
CA VAL A 174 -0.17 -11.83 18.71
C VAL A 174 -0.30 -13.28 18.23
N PRO A 175 -0.06 -14.33 19.05
CA PRO A 175 -0.18 -15.71 18.58
C PRO A 175 -1.61 -16.07 18.13
N VAL A 176 -2.62 -15.52 18.82
CA VAL A 176 -4.03 -15.76 18.50
C VAL A 176 -4.43 -15.07 17.19
N LEU A 177 -4.00 -13.81 17.01
CA LEU A 177 -4.24 -13.07 15.77
C LEU A 177 -3.48 -13.67 14.59
N HIS A 178 -2.26 -14.16 14.81
CA HIS A 178 -1.50 -14.87 13.79
C HIS A 178 -2.27 -16.13 13.33
N ALA A 179 -2.79 -16.95 14.25
CA ALA A 179 -3.67 -18.06 13.87
C ALA A 179 -4.92 -17.58 13.10
N GLY A 180 -5.46 -16.41 13.47
CA GLY A 180 -6.57 -15.75 12.77
C GLY A 180 -6.29 -15.37 11.31
N LEU A 181 -5.02 -15.25 10.91
CA LEU A 181 -4.63 -15.08 9.50
C LEU A 181 -4.94 -16.33 8.66
N GLY A 182 -5.29 -17.47 9.27
CA GLY A 182 -5.84 -18.65 8.58
C GLY A 182 -7.35 -18.59 8.30
N ALA A 183 -8.05 -17.53 8.71
CA ALA A 183 -9.51 -17.46 8.57
C ALA A 183 -9.96 -17.48 7.10
N GLY A 184 -11.05 -18.19 6.80
CA GLY A 184 -11.55 -18.35 5.42
C GLY A 184 -12.06 -17.04 4.76
N ARG A 185 -12.41 -16.01 5.56
CA ARG A 185 -12.89 -14.71 5.07
C ARG A 185 -11.75 -13.70 5.03
N SER A 186 -11.53 -13.06 3.88
CA SER A 186 -10.51 -12.01 3.72
C SER A 186 -10.73 -10.84 4.69
N GLU A 187 -11.96 -10.38 4.89
CA GLU A 187 -12.29 -9.30 5.84
C GLU A 187 -11.78 -9.61 7.27
N ALA A 188 -11.88 -10.87 7.72
CA ALA A 188 -11.40 -11.28 9.03
C ALA A 188 -9.87 -11.22 9.13
N ARG A 189 -9.18 -11.68 8.07
CA ARG A 189 -7.72 -11.61 7.98
C ARG A 189 -7.23 -10.17 7.91
N THR A 190 -7.91 -9.29 7.15
CA THR A 190 -7.60 -7.85 7.11
C THR A 190 -7.72 -7.23 8.50
N ARG A 191 -8.79 -7.52 9.25
CA ARG A 191 -8.95 -7.05 10.64
C ARG A 191 -7.87 -7.59 11.57
N ALA A 192 -7.45 -8.85 11.40
CA ALA A 192 -6.34 -9.41 12.16
C ALA A 192 -5.02 -8.65 11.88
N VAL A 193 -4.72 -8.31 10.62
CA VAL A 193 -3.57 -7.45 10.26
C VAL A 193 -3.66 -6.07 10.91
N VAL A 194 -4.83 -5.43 10.89
CA VAL A 194 -5.06 -4.13 11.55
C VAL A 194 -4.77 -4.20 13.06
N LEU A 195 -5.21 -5.27 13.72
CA LEU A 195 -4.97 -5.48 15.15
C LEU A 195 -3.49 -5.76 15.44
N LEU A 196 -2.82 -6.56 14.61
CA LEU A 196 -1.39 -6.83 14.71
C LEU A 196 -0.56 -5.54 14.55
N GLU A 197 -0.89 -4.70 13.57
CA GLU A 197 -0.22 -3.40 13.37
C GLU A 197 -0.37 -2.51 14.61
N ARG A 198 -1.57 -2.46 15.19
CA ARG A 198 -1.84 -1.69 16.40
C ARG A 198 -1.04 -2.18 17.60
N ILE A 199 -0.84 -3.49 17.73
CA ILE A 199 -0.03 -4.08 18.81
C ILE A 199 1.45 -3.72 18.59
N GLY A 200 1.92 -3.81 17.35
CA GLY A 200 3.31 -3.54 16.98
C GLY A 200 4.30 -4.51 17.63
N GLY A 201 5.59 -4.19 17.49
CA GLY A 201 6.67 -5.04 17.99
C GLY A 201 7.05 -6.19 17.04
N PRO A 202 8.19 -6.86 17.30
CA PRO A 202 8.83 -7.76 16.34
C PRO A 202 7.97 -8.98 15.98
N ASP A 203 7.28 -9.58 16.95
CA ASP A 203 6.44 -10.76 16.68
C ASP A 203 5.17 -10.40 15.90
N ALA A 204 4.60 -9.21 16.13
CA ALA A 204 3.46 -8.74 15.35
C ALA A 204 3.88 -8.43 13.91
N LEU A 205 5.02 -7.76 13.70
CA LEU A 205 5.54 -7.49 12.35
C LEU A 205 5.87 -8.80 11.61
N ARG A 206 6.42 -9.81 12.29
CA ARG A 206 6.64 -11.14 11.70
C ARG A 206 5.31 -11.76 11.21
N ALA A 207 4.27 -11.72 12.04
CA ALA A 207 2.96 -12.22 11.64
C ALA A 207 2.35 -11.42 10.47
N ILE A 208 2.57 -10.10 10.42
CA ILE A 208 2.15 -9.26 9.28
C ILE A 208 2.92 -9.62 8.02
N ARG A 209 4.23 -9.89 8.12
CA ARG A 209 5.05 -10.36 6.98
C ARG A 209 4.52 -11.67 6.40
N ASP A 210 4.10 -12.60 7.26
CA ASP A 210 3.52 -13.87 6.81
C ASP A 210 2.23 -13.65 5.98
N ALA A 211 1.51 -12.54 6.20
CA ALA A 211 0.32 -12.15 5.42
C ALA A 211 0.63 -11.52 4.05
N LEU A 212 1.89 -11.22 3.70
CA LEU A 212 2.23 -10.69 2.36
C LEU A 212 1.96 -11.70 1.24
N GLY A 213 1.95 -13.00 1.56
CA GLY A 213 1.64 -14.08 0.62
C GLY A 213 0.14 -14.37 0.47
N ASP A 214 -0.74 -13.60 1.11
CA ASP A 214 -2.18 -13.86 1.11
C ASP A 214 -2.77 -13.84 -0.32
N ALA A 215 -3.70 -14.75 -0.58
CA ALA A 215 -4.40 -14.84 -1.86
C ALA A 215 -5.32 -13.63 -2.12
N SER A 216 -5.78 -12.96 -1.05
CA SER A 216 -6.54 -11.71 -1.14
C SER A 216 -5.59 -10.53 -1.29
N THR A 217 -5.70 -9.82 -2.42
CA THR A 217 -5.00 -8.54 -2.66
C THR A 217 -5.19 -7.55 -1.51
N GLU A 218 -6.40 -7.45 -0.95
CA GLU A 218 -6.70 -6.53 0.15
C GLU A 218 -5.89 -6.83 1.41
N VAL A 219 -5.73 -8.12 1.75
CA VAL A 219 -4.98 -8.55 2.95
C VAL A 219 -3.49 -8.30 2.74
N ALA A 220 -2.94 -8.74 1.60
CA ALA A 220 -1.54 -8.55 1.28
C ALA A 220 -1.16 -7.06 1.17
N GLN A 221 -2.03 -6.23 0.58
CA GLN A 221 -1.83 -4.78 0.51
C GLN A 221 -1.91 -4.14 1.90
N ARG A 222 -2.84 -4.59 2.76
CA ARG A 222 -2.93 -4.08 4.14
C ARG A 222 -1.66 -4.42 4.93
N ALA A 223 -1.13 -5.62 4.74
CA ALA A 223 0.13 -6.06 5.35
C ALA A 223 1.32 -5.22 4.85
N ALA A 224 1.44 -5.01 3.54
CA ALA A 224 2.49 -4.18 2.96
C ALA A 224 2.44 -2.73 3.47
N ASN A 225 1.24 -2.15 3.60
CA ASN A 225 1.07 -0.81 4.19
C ASN A 225 1.50 -0.75 5.65
N ALA A 226 1.12 -1.74 6.47
CA ALA A 226 1.48 -1.80 7.88
C ALA A 226 3.00 -1.92 8.09
N LEU A 227 3.67 -2.75 7.28
CA LEU A 227 5.14 -2.87 7.30
C LEU A 227 5.80 -1.58 6.82
N ALA A 228 5.22 -0.90 5.82
CA ALA A 228 5.72 0.37 5.32
C ALA A 228 5.60 1.50 6.35
N ASP A 229 4.63 1.44 7.27
CA ASP A 229 4.46 2.41 8.36
C ASP A 229 5.27 2.06 9.63
N ALA A 230 5.93 0.89 9.66
CA ALA A 230 6.74 0.48 10.80
C ALA A 230 7.99 1.35 10.94
N ALA A 231 8.09 2.05 12.08
CA ALA A 231 9.15 3.00 12.37
C ALA A 231 10.13 2.51 13.46
N GLY A 232 11.20 3.26 13.68
CA GLY A 232 12.21 2.99 14.71
C GLY A 232 13.07 1.75 14.44
N ALA A 233 13.73 1.26 15.49
CA ALA A 233 14.65 0.12 15.39
C ALA A 233 13.96 -1.17 14.93
N VAL A 234 12.77 -1.46 15.46
CA VAL A 234 11.98 -2.63 15.08
C VAL A 234 11.59 -2.59 13.59
N GLY A 235 11.19 -1.41 13.09
CA GLY A 235 10.95 -1.23 11.67
C GLY A 235 12.22 -1.42 10.82
N ALA A 236 13.37 -0.95 11.29
CA ALA A 236 14.65 -1.13 10.59
C ALA A 236 15.08 -2.60 10.50
N ASP A 237 14.90 -3.37 11.57
CA ASP A 237 15.19 -4.81 11.57
C ASP A 237 14.24 -5.57 10.64
N GLU A 238 12.95 -5.19 10.62
CA GLU A 238 11.98 -5.81 9.70
C GLU A 238 12.32 -5.49 8.23
N ARG A 239 12.72 -4.26 7.91
CA ARG A 239 13.19 -3.91 6.56
C ARG A 239 14.41 -4.73 6.14
N ARG A 240 15.36 -4.96 7.06
CA ARG A 240 16.52 -5.83 6.80
C ARG A 240 16.06 -7.25 6.47
N ALA A 241 15.12 -7.80 7.25
CA ALA A 241 14.58 -9.13 7.01
C ALA A 241 13.85 -9.24 5.65
N LEU A 242 13.08 -8.22 5.26
CA LEU A 242 12.45 -8.19 3.93
C LEU A 242 13.49 -8.16 2.81
N LEU A 243 14.55 -7.37 2.93
CA LEU A 243 15.64 -7.33 1.95
C LEU A 243 16.40 -8.66 1.85
N GLU A 244 16.62 -9.34 2.98
CA GLU A 244 17.21 -10.69 3.01
C GLU A 244 16.31 -11.69 2.27
N GLN A 245 15.00 -11.69 2.56
CA GLN A 245 14.02 -12.53 1.87
C GLN A 245 13.99 -12.29 0.34
N LEU A 246 14.23 -11.06 -0.13
CA LEU A 246 14.29 -10.77 -1.56
C LEU A 246 15.53 -11.34 -2.25
N ARG A 247 16.62 -11.54 -1.51
CA ARG A 247 17.89 -12.09 -2.01
C ARG A 247 17.87 -13.63 -2.02
N GLU A 248 16.93 -14.24 -1.33
CA GLU A 248 16.73 -15.69 -1.29
C GLU A 248 15.85 -16.15 -2.47
N GLY A 249 16.48 -16.63 -3.54
CA GLY A 249 15.78 -17.35 -4.62
C GLY A 249 16.06 -16.84 -6.04
N ARG A 250 15.33 -17.41 -7.01
CA ARG A 250 15.34 -16.97 -8.41
C ARG A 250 13.95 -16.43 -8.75
N GLY A 251 13.87 -15.13 -8.95
CA GLY A 251 12.65 -14.40 -9.29
C GLY A 251 11.75 -14.07 -8.10
N LEU A 252 10.74 -13.23 -8.35
CA LEU A 252 9.87 -12.70 -7.29
C LEU A 252 8.57 -13.50 -7.17
N THR A 253 8.37 -14.12 -6.01
CA THR A 253 7.08 -14.66 -5.58
C THR A 253 6.09 -13.53 -5.24
N ARG A 254 4.79 -13.83 -5.17
CA ARG A 254 3.76 -12.85 -4.75
C ARG A 254 4.09 -12.20 -3.40
N ALA A 255 4.53 -12.99 -2.41
CA ALA A 255 4.92 -12.46 -1.10
C ALA A 255 6.12 -11.51 -1.20
N GLN A 256 7.13 -11.85 -2.02
CA GLN A 256 8.28 -10.99 -2.30
C GLN A 256 7.87 -9.71 -3.05
N CYS A 257 6.90 -9.77 -3.97
CA CYS A 257 6.36 -8.57 -4.62
C CYS A 257 5.69 -7.61 -3.63
N TYR A 258 4.93 -8.13 -2.66
CA TYR A 258 4.36 -7.32 -1.59
C TYR A 258 5.40 -6.83 -0.58
N ALA A 259 6.49 -7.58 -0.36
CA ALA A 259 7.65 -7.10 0.39
C ALA A 259 8.33 -5.92 -0.32
N VAL A 260 8.52 -6.01 -1.65
CA VAL A 260 8.99 -4.88 -2.47
C VAL A 260 8.05 -3.70 -2.34
N LEU A 261 6.74 -3.92 -2.41
CA LEU A 261 5.75 -2.85 -2.27
C LEU A 261 5.84 -2.18 -0.88
N ALA A 262 6.00 -2.95 0.20
CA ALA A 262 6.18 -2.42 1.54
C ALA A 262 7.43 -1.52 1.64
N LEU A 263 8.56 -1.97 1.09
CA LEU A 263 9.79 -1.18 1.05
C LEU A 263 9.61 0.09 0.22
N VAL A 264 9.08 -0.02 -0.99
CA VAL A 264 8.83 1.12 -1.90
C VAL A 264 7.90 2.15 -1.25
N LEU A 265 6.82 1.72 -0.60
CA LEU A 265 5.90 2.61 0.12
C LEU A 265 6.59 3.30 1.29
N ASN A 266 7.47 2.60 2.01
CA ASN A 266 8.27 3.21 3.06
C ASN A 266 9.23 4.27 2.49
N GLU A 267 9.92 4.00 1.38
CA GLU A 267 10.78 5.00 0.71
C GLU A 267 9.97 6.25 0.30
N GLU A 268 8.75 6.06 -0.20
CA GLU A 268 7.88 7.17 -0.58
C GLU A 268 7.44 8.03 0.61
N ARG A 269 7.30 7.44 1.80
CA ARG A 269 6.86 8.12 3.03
C ARG A 269 8.02 8.74 3.80
N ALA A 270 9.12 8.00 3.94
CA ALA A 270 10.29 8.39 4.73
C ALA A 270 11.33 9.17 3.91
N GLY A 271 11.34 9.05 2.58
CA GLY A 271 12.34 9.66 1.71
C GLY A 271 13.69 8.94 1.71
N GLU A 272 13.85 7.85 2.45
CA GLU A 272 15.06 7.02 2.53
C GLU A 272 15.07 5.94 1.44
N LEU A 273 16.24 5.58 0.90
CA LEU A 273 16.38 4.41 0.03
C LEU A 273 16.66 3.16 0.86
N HIS A 274 16.01 2.06 0.50
CA HIS A 274 16.34 0.74 1.03
C HIS A 274 17.17 -0.09 0.07
N PHE A 275 17.01 0.14 -1.23
CA PHE A 275 17.73 -0.57 -2.27
C PHE A 275 19.04 0.14 -2.63
N GLU A 276 20.07 -0.65 -2.88
CA GLU A 276 21.38 -0.20 -3.34
C GLU A 276 21.57 -0.54 -4.84
N ALA A 277 22.57 0.09 -5.48
CA ALA A 277 22.90 -0.17 -6.89
C ALA A 277 23.11 -1.66 -7.20
N ARG A 278 23.73 -2.41 -6.27
CA ARG A 278 23.95 -3.86 -6.41
C ARG A 278 22.65 -4.67 -6.51
N ASP A 279 21.55 -4.17 -5.94
CA ASP A 279 20.27 -4.87 -5.94
C ASP A 279 19.60 -4.82 -7.33
N ALA A 280 20.02 -3.91 -8.23
CA ALA A 280 19.47 -3.84 -9.59
C ALA A 280 19.62 -5.14 -10.37
N ALA A 281 20.69 -5.90 -10.13
CA ALA A 281 20.91 -7.21 -10.75
C ALA A 281 19.79 -8.23 -10.43
N LEU A 282 19.07 -8.05 -9.31
CA LEU A 282 17.92 -8.88 -8.93
C LEU A 282 16.67 -8.52 -9.74
N PHE A 283 16.49 -7.25 -10.07
CA PHE A 283 15.25 -6.73 -10.64
C PHE A 283 15.28 -6.58 -12.17
N VAL A 284 16.45 -6.36 -12.78
CA VAL A 284 16.56 -6.22 -14.24
C VAL A 284 16.02 -7.46 -14.98
N PRO A 285 16.31 -8.72 -14.57
CA PRO A 285 15.71 -9.89 -15.22
C PRO A 285 14.18 -9.93 -15.10
N GLU A 286 13.63 -9.47 -13.97
CA GLU A 286 12.19 -9.50 -13.66
C GLU A 286 11.38 -8.53 -14.52
N LEU A 287 12.01 -7.51 -15.13
CA LEU A 287 11.35 -6.66 -16.15
C LEU A 287 10.82 -7.48 -17.35
N ARG A 288 11.36 -8.68 -17.57
CA ARG A 288 10.93 -9.61 -18.62
C ARG A 288 10.04 -10.73 -18.10
N SER A 289 9.67 -10.70 -16.82
CA SER A 289 8.79 -11.73 -16.23
C SER A 289 7.44 -11.76 -16.93
N ALA A 290 6.92 -12.98 -17.09
CA ALA A 290 5.55 -13.20 -17.56
C ALA A 290 4.51 -12.84 -16.48
N ALA A 291 4.91 -12.80 -15.21
CA ALA A 291 4.03 -12.39 -14.12
C ALA A 291 3.97 -10.85 -14.03
N PRO A 292 2.79 -10.23 -14.23
CA PRO A 292 2.68 -8.76 -14.24
C PRO A 292 3.13 -8.12 -12.93
N LEU A 293 2.72 -8.70 -11.80
CA LEU A 293 3.07 -8.23 -10.47
C LEU A 293 4.60 -8.16 -10.27
N SER A 294 5.34 -9.23 -10.60
CA SER A 294 6.81 -9.28 -10.46
C SER A 294 7.49 -8.22 -11.32
N ARG A 295 7.04 -8.08 -12.56
CA ARG A 295 7.57 -7.12 -13.52
C ARG A 295 7.33 -5.66 -13.11
N VAL A 296 6.15 -5.35 -12.61
CA VAL A 296 5.82 -4.00 -12.12
C VAL A 296 6.59 -3.69 -10.84
N CYS A 297 6.67 -4.63 -9.88
CA CYS A 297 7.51 -4.47 -8.70
C CYS A 297 8.98 -4.21 -9.05
N ALA A 298 9.53 -4.92 -10.03
CA ALA A 298 10.87 -4.66 -10.54
C ALA A 298 11.01 -3.25 -11.11
N ALA A 299 10.03 -2.80 -11.91
CA ALA A 299 10.02 -1.44 -12.46
C ALA A 299 9.93 -0.36 -11.36
N LEU A 300 9.17 -0.60 -10.28
CA LEU A 300 9.09 0.33 -9.14
C LEU A 300 10.44 0.53 -8.46
N VAL A 301 11.15 -0.57 -8.16
CA VAL A 301 12.47 -0.53 -7.51
C VAL A 301 13.48 0.13 -8.43
N LEU A 302 13.53 -0.31 -9.68
CA LEU A 302 14.47 0.21 -10.67
C LEU A 302 14.23 1.69 -10.97
N ALA A 303 12.99 2.16 -11.02
CA ALA A 303 12.69 3.60 -11.13
C ALA A 303 13.24 4.39 -9.93
N GLY A 304 13.16 3.83 -8.72
CA GLY A 304 13.73 4.43 -7.52
C GLY A 304 15.25 4.48 -7.52
N LEU A 305 15.87 3.33 -7.78
CA LEU A 305 17.32 3.21 -7.89
C LEU A 305 17.86 4.13 -8.98
N GLY A 306 17.33 4.01 -10.20
CA GLY A 306 17.77 4.77 -11.37
C GLY A 306 17.60 6.28 -11.20
N TRP A 307 16.56 6.73 -10.50
CA TRP A 307 16.39 8.14 -10.17
C TRP A 307 17.53 8.66 -9.28
N ARG A 308 17.98 7.88 -8.29
CA ARG A 308 19.04 8.29 -7.34
C ARG A 308 20.43 7.78 -7.73
N TRP A 309 20.57 7.13 -8.89
CA TRP A 309 21.81 6.50 -9.32
C TRP A 309 22.85 7.54 -9.73
N GLU A 310 24.00 7.55 -9.06
CA GLU A 310 25.07 8.53 -9.30
C GLU A 310 25.98 8.18 -10.48
N SER A 311 26.19 6.88 -10.73
CA SER A 311 27.08 6.43 -11.79
C SER A 311 26.51 6.64 -13.20
N ALA A 312 27.40 6.92 -14.15
CA ALA A 312 27.11 6.99 -15.57
C ALA A 312 26.94 5.61 -16.26
N GLU A 313 26.89 4.51 -15.51
CA GLU A 313 26.65 3.18 -16.10
C GLU A 313 25.36 3.14 -16.93
N PRO A 314 25.35 2.38 -18.04
CA PRO A 314 24.20 2.29 -18.92
C PRO A 314 23.02 1.66 -18.18
N SER A 315 22.06 2.51 -17.82
CA SER A 315 20.77 2.13 -17.28
C SER A 315 19.71 2.20 -18.38
N ASP A 316 19.96 1.57 -19.54
CA ASP A 316 19.04 1.60 -20.70
C ASP A 316 17.63 1.12 -20.32
N TRP A 317 17.56 0.24 -19.32
CA TRP A 317 16.31 -0.20 -18.73
C TRP A 317 15.49 0.95 -18.12
N LEU A 318 16.13 2.00 -17.59
CA LEU A 318 15.48 3.17 -16.98
C LEU A 318 14.86 4.09 -18.03
N ASP A 319 15.48 4.17 -19.21
CA ASP A 319 15.02 5.04 -20.29
C ASP A 319 13.98 4.37 -21.19
N ARG A 320 13.84 3.03 -21.12
CA ARG A 320 12.91 2.30 -21.98
C ARG A 320 12.01 1.32 -21.25
N ASP A 321 12.59 0.29 -20.66
CA ASP A 321 11.84 -0.88 -20.19
C ASP A 321 11.02 -0.57 -18.91
N VAL A 322 11.56 0.26 -18.01
CA VAL A 322 10.90 0.71 -16.79
C VAL A 322 9.70 1.63 -17.08
N PRO A 323 9.85 2.77 -17.79
CA PRO A 323 8.71 3.63 -18.10
C PRO A 323 7.64 2.89 -18.91
N HIS A 324 8.04 2.04 -19.87
CA HIS A 324 7.11 1.22 -20.63
C HIS A 324 6.29 0.31 -19.72
N THR A 325 6.93 -0.35 -18.75
CA THR A 325 6.23 -1.21 -17.79
C THR A 325 5.26 -0.43 -16.90
N LEU A 326 5.69 0.73 -16.37
CA LEU A 326 4.83 1.56 -15.52
C LEU A 326 3.64 2.16 -16.29
N VAL A 327 3.84 2.59 -17.53
CA VAL A 327 2.76 3.08 -18.40
C VAL A 327 1.79 1.95 -18.73
N ARG A 328 2.29 0.74 -18.99
CA ARG A 328 1.44 -0.42 -19.27
C ARG A 328 0.51 -0.74 -18.09
N GLU A 329 1.05 -0.65 -16.87
CA GLU A 329 0.29 -0.80 -15.62
C GLU A 329 -0.78 0.29 -15.46
N LEU A 330 -0.39 1.56 -15.57
CA LEU A 330 -1.30 2.70 -15.36
C LEU A 330 -2.39 2.81 -16.44
N SER A 331 -2.09 2.38 -17.66
CA SER A 331 -3.07 2.34 -18.75
C SER A 331 -4.08 1.19 -18.61
N GLY A 332 -3.86 0.24 -17.70
CA GLY A 332 -4.73 -0.93 -17.53
C GLY A 332 -4.74 -1.85 -18.74
N SER A 333 -3.69 -1.78 -19.58
CA SER A 333 -3.58 -2.59 -20.80
C SER A 333 -3.38 -4.09 -20.53
N GLU A 334 -3.02 -4.46 -19.29
CA GLU A 334 -3.00 -5.82 -18.80
C GLU A 334 -3.70 -5.89 -17.44
N PHE A 335 -4.69 -6.77 -17.30
CA PHE A 335 -5.47 -6.90 -16.08
C PHE A 335 -4.93 -8.01 -15.18
N HIS A 336 -4.72 -7.69 -13.89
CA HIS A 336 -4.42 -8.67 -12.84
C HIS A 336 -5.01 -8.21 -11.50
N ALA A 337 -5.15 -9.14 -10.56
CA ALA A 337 -5.81 -8.90 -9.26
C ALA A 337 -5.12 -7.86 -8.37
N ASP A 338 -3.88 -7.47 -8.69
CA ASP A 338 -3.02 -6.62 -7.85
C ASP A 338 -2.86 -5.19 -8.35
N ILE A 339 -3.47 -4.85 -9.50
CA ILE A 339 -3.30 -3.56 -10.17
C ILE A 339 -3.61 -2.38 -9.25
N ALA A 340 -4.63 -2.51 -8.40
CA ALA A 340 -5.03 -1.47 -7.46
C ALA A 340 -3.96 -1.19 -6.39
N ALA A 341 -3.16 -2.19 -6.01
CA ALA A 341 -2.07 -2.03 -5.05
C ALA A 341 -0.84 -1.33 -5.65
N LEU A 342 -0.66 -1.44 -6.98
CA LEU A 342 0.50 -0.93 -7.70
C LEU A 342 0.27 0.43 -8.34
N ALA A 343 -0.99 0.81 -8.63
CA ALA A 343 -1.33 2.02 -9.37
C ALA A 343 -0.70 3.30 -8.78
N TRP A 344 -0.91 3.57 -7.49
CA TRP A 344 -0.37 4.78 -6.85
C TRP A 344 1.18 4.81 -6.81
N PRO A 345 1.88 3.74 -6.36
CA PRO A 345 3.34 3.71 -6.43
C PRO A 345 3.87 3.83 -7.86
N ALA A 346 3.24 3.18 -8.84
CA ALA A 346 3.65 3.22 -10.24
C ALA A 346 3.54 4.63 -10.81
N GLN A 347 2.42 5.30 -10.53
CA GLN A 347 2.22 6.70 -10.88
C GLN A 347 3.30 7.58 -10.25
N ARG A 348 3.55 7.44 -8.95
CA ARG A 348 4.57 8.25 -8.25
C ARG A 348 5.96 8.06 -8.84
N ARG A 349 6.37 6.82 -9.09
CA ARG A 349 7.68 6.51 -9.70
C ARG A 349 7.76 7.01 -11.13
N LEU A 350 6.71 6.84 -11.93
CA LEU A 350 6.67 7.34 -13.31
C LEU A 350 6.70 8.86 -13.37
N GLN A 351 5.91 9.55 -12.55
CA GLN A 351 5.95 11.01 -12.39
C GLN A 351 7.34 11.47 -12.00
N ARG A 352 8.04 10.73 -11.15
CA ARG A 352 9.39 11.10 -10.72
C ARG A 352 10.42 11.02 -11.85
N ILE A 353 10.44 9.91 -12.59
CA ILE A 353 11.42 9.69 -13.66
C ILE A 353 11.05 10.42 -14.96
N SER A 354 9.78 10.72 -15.21
CA SER A 354 9.36 11.51 -16.38
C SER A 354 9.31 13.00 -16.09
N GLY A 355 8.89 13.34 -14.86
CA GLY A 355 8.44 14.64 -14.39
C GLY A 355 7.18 15.18 -15.06
N GLU A 356 6.42 14.30 -15.71
CA GLU A 356 5.06 14.59 -16.15
C GLU A 356 4.07 14.33 -15.03
N ASN A 357 2.95 15.06 -15.00
CA ASN A 357 1.86 14.84 -14.06
C ASN A 357 0.52 14.74 -14.79
N LEU A 358 0.17 13.52 -15.20
CA LEU A 358 -1.07 13.22 -15.91
C LEU A 358 -2.16 12.64 -15.00
N GLY A 359 -1.97 12.71 -13.67
CA GLY A 359 -2.91 12.15 -12.71
C GLY A 359 -3.15 10.64 -12.91
N ASN A 360 -4.38 10.19 -12.68
CA ASN A 360 -4.81 8.80 -12.84
C ASN A 360 -5.37 8.50 -14.25
N ASP A 361 -5.05 9.33 -15.25
CA ASP A 361 -5.48 9.15 -16.63
C ASP A 361 -4.55 8.18 -17.37
N GLY A 362 -4.87 6.89 -17.26
CA GLY A 362 -4.15 5.81 -17.96
C GLY A 362 -4.01 6.05 -19.47
N PRO A 363 -5.10 6.41 -20.20
CA PRO A 363 -5.02 6.80 -21.60
C PRO A 363 -4.07 7.96 -21.91
N ALA A 364 -4.01 8.99 -21.05
CA ALA A 364 -3.05 10.09 -21.22
C ALA A 364 -1.60 9.60 -21.08
N TRP A 365 -1.31 8.76 -20.09
CA TRP A 365 0.01 8.13 -19.95
C TRP A 365 0.40 7.30 -21.17
N ALA A 366 -0.55 6.55 -21.74
CA ALA A 366 -0.30 5.75 -22.94
C ALA A 366 0.02 6.64 -24.16
N ARG A 367 -0.75 7.70 -24.41
CA ARG A 367 -0.49 8.65 -25.52
C ARG A 367 0.86 9.33 -25.36
N TRP A 368 1.14 9.83 -24.16
CA TRP A 368 2.43 10.45 -23.85
C TRP A 368 3.60 9.50 -24.13
N TRP A 369 3.50 8.22 -23.75
CA TRP A 369 4.59 7.27 -23.98
C TRP A 369 4.81 6.95 -25.46
N VAL A 370 3.75 6.89 -26.27
CA VAL A 370 3.87 6.71 -27.73
C VAL A 370 4.65 7.85 -28.37
N GLU A 371 4.42 9.08 -27.92
CA GLU A 371 5.08 10.29 -28.44
C GLU A 371 6.51 10.45 -27.89
N ALA A 372 6.69 10.31 -26.57
CA ALA A 372 7.95 10.59 -25.90
C ALA A 372 8.93 9.41 -25.90
N GLY A 373 8.44 8.17 -25.95
CA GLY A 373 9.23 6.95 -25.76
C GLY A 373 10.53 6.85 -26.58
N PRO A 374 10.53 7.17 -27.89
CA PRO A 374 11.75 7.07 -28.72
C PRO A 374 12.90 7.97 -28.27
N GLN A 375 12.58 9.12 -27.65
CA GLN A 375 13.54 10.13 -27.21
C GLN A 375 13.61 10.25 -25.68
N PHE A 376 12.86 9.42 -24.96
CA PHE A 376 12.73 9.54 -23.52
C PHE A 376 14.08 9.33 -22.84
N ARG A 377 14.39 10.22 -21.90
CA ARG A 377 15.51 10.12 -20.97
C ARG A 377 14.95 10.36 -19.57
N ALA A 378 15.16 9.40 -18.69
CA ALA A 378 14.68 9.50 -17.33
C ALA A 378 15.39 10.63 -16.58
N ARG A 379 14.60 11.39 -15.82
CA ARG A 379 15.11 12.37 -14.86
C ARG A 379 15.85 11.65 -13.75
N ARG A 380 16.98 12.25 -13.34
CA ARG A 380 17.83 11.76 -12.25
C ARG A 380 18.07 12.85 -11.22
N THR A 381 18.23 12.43 -9.98
CA THR A 381 18.68 13.25 -8.85
C THR A 381 20.13 13.64 -8.99
N VAL A 382 20.94 12.90 -9.73
CA VAL A 382 22.30 13.30 -10.08
C VAL A 382 22.38 13.52 -11.58
N LEU A 383 22.86 14.70 -11.96
CA LEU A 383 23.13 15.11 -13.33
C LEU A 383 24.64 15.26 -13.47
N ALA A 384 25.29 14.34 -14.18
CA ALA A 384 26.71 14.45 -14.45
C ALA A 384 26.98 15.69 -15.31
N LEU A 385 27.86 16.57 -14.83
CA LEU A 385 28.29 17.78 -15.54
C LEU A 385 29.80 17.74 -15.84
N PRO A 386 30.25 16.86 -16.77
CA PRO A 386 31.65 16.82 -17.20
C PRO A 386 32.09 18.15 -17.80
N ALA A 387 33.34 18.55 -17.55
CA ALA A 387 33.90 19.81 -18.05
C ALA A 387 33.97 19.82 -19.58
N GLU A 388 34.38 18.70 -20.18
CA GLU A 388 34.51 18.54 -21.62
C GLU A 388 33.19 18.74 -22.41
N ARG A 389 32.04 18.68 -21.73
CA ARG A 389 30.72 18.92 -22.34
C ARG A 389 30.07 20.23 -21.89
N ALA A 390 30.77 21.10 -21.16
CA ALA A 390 30.20 22.35 -20.66
C ALA A 390 29.52 23.16 -21.78
N GLY A 391 30.05 23.13 -23.00
CA GLY A 391 29.47 23.83 -24.15
C GLY A 391 28.07 23.34 -24.59
N GLU A 392 27.60 22.19 -24.10
CA GLU A 392 26.27 21.65 -24.37
C GLU A 392 25.22 22.07 -23.31
N LEU A 393 25.60 22.91 -22.35
CA LEU A 393 24.75 23.33 -21.24
C LEU A 393 23.55 24.14 -21.74
N VAL A 394 22.35 23.81 -21.27
CA VAL A 394 21.13 24.60 -21.47
C VAL A 394 20.48 24.91 -20.13
N LEU A 395 20.16 26.18 -19.91
CA LEU A 395 19.46 26.66 -18.71
C LEU A 395 18.17 27.34 -19.14
N ARG A 396 17.04 26.95 -18.54
CA ARG A 396 15.73 27.60 -18.78
C ARG A 396 15.24 28.20 -17.49
N TYR A 397 14.87 29.47 -17.54
CA TYR A 397 14.32 30.16 -16.40
C TYR A 397 12.95 30.75 -16.73
N ARG A 398 12.00 30.57 -15.80
CA ARG A 398 10.67 31.14 -15.88
C ARG A 398 10.25 31.66 -14.51
N SER A 399 9.99 32.95 -14.41
CA SER A 399 9.39 33.62 -13.26
C SER A 399 8.05 34.22 -13.66
N LEU A 400 6.94 33.56 -13.33
CA LEU A 400 5.61 34.02 -13.72
C LEU A 400 5.19 35.29 -12.98
N GLY A 401 5.65 35.47 -11.73
CA GLY A 401 5.36 36.68 -10.95
C GLY A 401 6.04 37.93 -11.53
N GLU A 402 7.22 37.76 -12.12
CA GLU A 402 7.98 38.85 -12.76
C GLU A 402 7.75 38.93 -14.28
N GLY A 403 7.01 37.97 -14.87
CA GLY A 403 6.85 37.84 -16.31
C GLY A 403 8.16 37.53 -17.06
N LEU A 404 9.19 37.04 -16.37
CA LEU A 404 10.50 36.75 -16.98
C LEU A 404 10.54 35.33 -17.51
N VAL A 405 10.83 35.18 -18.80
CA VAL A 405 11.08 33.88 -19.44
C VAL A 405 12.29 34.04 -20.34
N PHE A 406 13.31 33.21 -20.15
CA PHE A 406 14.46 33.17 -21.03
C PHE A 406 15.17 31.82 -20.97
N GLU A 407 16.05 31.62 -21.95
CA GLU A 407 16.82 30.41 -22.14
C GLU A 407 18.27 30.79 -22.47
N LEU A 408 19.22 30.14 -21.81
CA LEU A 408 20.65 30.27 -22.06
C LEU A 408 21.15 28.96 -22.63
N CYS A 409 21.84 29.02 -23.76
CA CYS A 409 22.35 27.84 -24.47
C CYS A 409 23.84 27.97 -24.73
N GLY A 410 24.60 26.95 -24.38
CA GLY A 410 25.99 26.84 -24.75
C GLY A 410 26.19 26.78 -26.27
N PRO A 411 27.45 26.95 -26.71
CA PRO A 411 27.79 27.01 -28.14
C PRO A 411 27.54 25.68 -28.88
N ASP A 412 27.66 24.55 -28.18
CA ASP A 412 27.53 23.21 -28.75
C ASP A 412 26.09 22.66 -28.59
N ALA A 413 25.23 23.34 -27.83
CA ALA A 413 23.84 22.95 -27.64
C ALA A 413 22.96 23.35 -28.85
N PRO A 414 22.01 22.50 -29.27
CA PRO A 414 20.99 22.91 -30.24
C PRO A 414 20.13 24.02 -29.63
N ALA A 415 19.93 25.14 -30.35
CA ALA A 415 19.03 26.21 -29.87
C ALA A 415 17.58 25.70 -29.83
N PRO A 416 16.95 25.60 -28.66
CA PRO A 416 15.56 25.16 -28.54
C PRO A 416 14.58 26.20 -29.08
N SER A 417 14.93 27.48 -28.96
CA SER A 417 14.12 28.61 -29.41
C SER A 417 14.93 29.66 -30.18
N ALA A 418 14.27 30.44 -31.03
CA ALA A 418 14.91 31.53 -31.79
C ALA A 418 15.34 32.72 -30.90
N GLU A 419 14.82 32.78 -29.67
CA GLU A 419 15.08 33.83 -28.68
C GLU A 419 16.11 33.40 -27.62
N ALA A 420 16.65 32.18 -27.74
CA ALA A 420 17.66 31.66 -26.83
C ALA A 420 18.94 32.52 -26.87
N LEU A 421 19.40 32.91 -25.69
CA LEU A 421 20.64 33.65 -25.50
C LEU A 421 21.82 32.67 -25.55
N ARG A 422 22.85 32.98 -26.33
CA ARG A 422 24.02 32.12 -26.49
C ARG A 422 25.10 32.43 -25.45
N LEU A 423 25.63 31.40 -24.83
CA LEU A 423 26.75 31.50 -23.91
C LEU A 423 28.06 31.19 -24.64
N THR A 424 29.15 31.78 -24.16
CA THR A 424 30.51 31.35 -24.53
C THR A 424 30.87 30.06 -23.77
N ARG A 425 31.89 29.34 -24.24
CA ARG A 425 32.39 28.15 -23.54
C ARG A 425 32.88 28.47 -22.13
N GLU A 426 33.50 29.63 -21.92
CA GLU A 426 33.94 30.10 -20.61
C GLU A 426 32.77 30.36 -19.66
N GLN A 427 31.71 31.03 -20.15
CA GLN A 427 30.49 31.25 -19.37
C GLN A 427 29.81 29.93 -19.00
N CYS A 428 29.77 28.97 -19.93
CA CYS A 428 29.29 27.63 -19.63
C CYS A 428 30.10 26.93 -18.54
N GLU A 429 31.44 27.01 -18.59
CA GLU A 429 32.31 26.44 -17.54
C GLU A 429 32.09 27.12 -16.19
N HIS A 430 31.96 28.45 -16.17
CA HIS A 430 31.65 29.20 -14.96
C HIS A 430 30.30 28.76 -14.37
N LEU A 431 29.23 28.77 -15.16
CA LEU A 431 27.90 28.35 -14.74
C LEU A 431 27.89 26.88 -14.27
N ARG A 432 28.64 26.01 -14.94
CA ARG A 432 28.81 24.61 -14.55
C ARG A 432 29.50 24.49 -13.19
N ALA A 433 30.62 25.18 -12.99
CA ALA A 433 31.35 25.18 -11.72
C ALA A 433 30.46 25.68 -10.57
N ARG A 434 29.76 26.79 -10.78
CA ARG A 434 28.80 27.33 -9.80
C ARG A 434 27.64 26.37 -9.54
N ALA A 435 27.09 25.73 -10.57
CA ALA A 435 26.04 24.72 -10.41
C ALA A 435 26.49 23.53 -9.57
N LEU A 436 27.76 23.09 -9.72
CA LEU A 436 28.35 22.03 -8.90
C LEU A 436 28.55 22.49 -7.44
N GLU A 437 29.05 23.70 -7.23
CA GLU A 437 29.24 24.28 -5.89
C GLU A 437 27.92 24.37 -5.12
N LEU A 438 26.87 24.86 -5.79
CA LEU A 438 25.49 24.95 -5.27
C LEU A 438 24.81 23.59 -5.09
N GLY A 439 25.38 22.51 -5.64
CA GLY A 439 24.80 21.17 -5.57
C GLY A 439 23.64 20.92 -6.53
N LEU A 440 23.43 21.81 -7.51
CA LEU A 440 22.37 21.64 -8.52
C LEU A 440 22.53 20.32 -9.30
N ALA A 441 23.76 19.87 -9.48
CA ALA A 441 24.10 18.64 -10.20
C ALA A 441 23.97 17.36 -9.35
N ASP A 442 23.90 17.46 -8.01
CA ASP A 442 23.97 16.30 -7.12
C ASP A 442 22.69 16.11 -6.29
N ALA A 443 22.71 15.15 -5.37
CA ALA A 443 21.55 14.79 -4.56
C ALA A 443 21.17 15.81 -3.49
N ARG A 444 22.01 16.81 -3.19
CA ARG A 444 21.69 17.91 -2.26
C ARG A 444 20.52 18.74 -2.76
N CYS A 445 20.41 18.93 -4.08
CA CYS A 445 19.29 19.62 -4.72
C CYS A 445 18.40 18.62 -5.45
N GLU A 446 17.39 18.10 -4.75
CA GLU A 446 16.39 17.22 -5.36
C GLU A 446 15.55 17.97 -6.41
N PRO A 447 15.42 17.43 -7.63
CA PRO A 447 14.57 18.01 -8.66
C PRO A 447 13.09 17.82 -8.31
N GLY A 448 12.25 18.78 -8.70
CA GLY A 448 10.80 18.72 -8.49
C GLY A 448 10.17 20.09 -8.27
N GLN A 449 8.87 20.07 -7.99
CA GLN A 449 8.08 21.26 -7.65
C GLN A 449 7.85 21.32 -6.13
N ARG A 450 8.26 22.43 -5.52
CA ARG A 450 8.02 22.80 -4.12
C ARG A 450 7.02 23.93 -4.07
N THR A 451 5.73 23.59 -3.98
CA THR A 451 4.65 24.58 -3.87
C THR A 451 4.06 24.57 -2.46
N VAL A 452 4.10 25.72 -1.78
CA VAL A 452 3.23 26.00 -0.65
C VAL A 452 2.18 27.00 -1.14
N GLY A 453 0.97 26.52 -1.44
CA GLY A 453 -0.16 27.32 -1.93
C GLY A 453 -0.38 27.30 -3.45
N ALA A 454 -1.51 27.91 -3.87
CA ALA A 454 -1.90 28.02 -5.28
C ALA A 454 -1.18 29.21 -5.93
N GLY A 455 -0.11 28.93 -6.66
CA GLY A 455 0.61 29.96 -7.42
C GLY A 455 2.01 29.51 -7.81
N PHE A 456 2.25 29.28 -9.10
CA PHE A 456 3.60 29.03 -9.63
C PHE A 456 4.39 30.34 -9.60
N ALA A 457 5.60 30.35 -9.03
CA ALA A 457 6.43 31.56 -9.03
C ALA A 457 7.61 31.44 -9.97
N ARG A 458 8.48 30.47 -9.74
CA ARG A 458 9.82 30.41 -10.37
C ARG A 458 10.19 28.98 -10.72
N ILE A 459 10.72 28.80 -11.91
CA ILE A 459 11.16 27.51 -12.46
C ILE A 459 12.56 27.71 -13.02
N LEU A 460 13.47 26.83 -12.63
CA LEU A 460 14.81 26.70 -13.20
C LEU A 460 14.97 25.27 -13.72
N GLU A 461 15.35 25.15 -14.98
CA GLU A 461 15.73 23.87 -15.58
C GLU A 461 17.19 23.92 -16.02
N LEU A 462 17.89 22.83 -15.74
CA LEU A 462 19.28 22.59 -16.10
C LEU A 462 19.31 21.34 -16.98
N GLU A 463 19.83 21.47 -18.19
CA GLU A 463 19.95 20.38 -19.15
C GLU A 463 21.38 20.28 -19.67
N LEU A 464 21.87 19.04 -19.78
CA LEU A 464 23.12 18.72 -20.44
C LEU A 464 22.95 17.43 -21.23
N ALA A 465 23.22 17.47 -22.53
CA ALA A 465 23.16 16.28 -23.40
C ALA A 465 21.82 15.53 -23.36
N GLY A 466 20.70 16.25 -23.19
CA GLY A 466 19.36 15.69 -23.04
C GLY A 466 19.01 15.17 -21.64
N ALA A 467 19.98 15.10 -20.72
CA ALA A 467 19.70 14.83 -19.31
C ALA A 467 19.27 16.13 -18.63
N ARG A 468 18.14 16.11 -17.91
CA ARG A 468 17.49 17.32 -17.36
C ARG A 468 17.21 17.22 -15.87
N LYS A 469 17.43 18.34 -15.17
CA LYS A 469 16.94 18.62 -13.82
C LYS A 469 16.01 19.84 -13.85
N HIS A 470 14.92 19.74 -13.12
CA HIS A 470 13.89 20.78 -13.04
C HIS A 470 13.65 21.12 -11.58
N PHE A 471 13.65 22.41 -11.27
CA PHE A 471 13.40 22.96 -9.95
C PHE A 471 12.28 24.00 -10.06
N GLY A 472 11.15 23.77 -9.39
CA GLY A 472 10.03 24.70 -9.35
C GLY A 472 9.73 25.11 -7.92
N PHE A 473 9.57 26.40 -7.67
CA PHE A 473 9.24 26.95 -6.35
C PHE A 473 8.01 27.87 -6.45
N GLY A 474 7.08 27.69 -5.50
CA GLY A 474 5.95 28.59 -5.30
C GLY A 474 6.37 29.94 -4.69
N GLN A 475 5.48 30.94 -4.70
CA GLN A 475 5.83 32.32 -4.26
C GLN A 475 6.26 32.39 -2.79
N GLY A 476 5.76 31.50 -1.93
CA GLY A 476 6.12 31.45 -0.52
C GLY A 476 7.26 30.49 -0.16
N ALA A 477 7.83 29.78 -1.13
CA ALA A 477 8.92 28.84 -0.91
C ALA A 477 10.25 29.47 -1.32
N ALA A 478 11.19 29.57 -0.37
CA ALA A 478 12.52 30.10 -0.58
C ALA A 478 13.56 29.13 0.00
N GLU A 479 14.55 28.78 -0.80
CA GLU A 479 15.70 27.97 -0.40
C GLU A 479 16.95 28.77 -0.78
N PRO A 480 17.92 28.99 0.13
CA PRO A 480 19.06 29.85 -0.15
C PRO A 480 19.82 29.48 -1.44
N TRP A 481 20.05 28.18 -1.67
CA TRP A 481 20.72 27.67 -2.87
C TRP A 481 19.91 27.94 -4.15
N PHE A 482 18.58 27.92 -4.07
CA PHE A 482 17.71 28.13 -5.23
C PHE A 482 17.65 29.61 -5.60
N GLU A 483 17.58 30.50 -4.60
CA GLU A 483 17.66 31.94 -4.82
C GLU A 483 19.01 32.33 -5.45
N GLU A 484 20.10 31.76 -4.94
CA GLU A 484 21.44 31.97 -5.51
C GLU A 484 21.55 31.45 -6.94
N ALA A 485 21.00 30.26 -7.23
CA ALA A 485 20.93 29.72 -8.58
C ALA A 485 20.11 30.61 -9.53
N CYS A 486 18.97 31.14 -9.08
CA CYS A 486 18.14 32.04 -9.87
C CYS A 486 18.85 33.37 -10.14
N ALA A 487 19.54 33.93 -9.14
CA ALA A 487 20.34 35.14 -9.29
C ALA A 487 21.47 34.94 -10.30
N LEU A 488 22.22 33.85 -10.19
CA LEU A 488 23.30 33.49 -11.11
C LEU A 488 22.81 33.39 -12.57
N VAL A 489 21.67 32.73 -12.79
CA VAL A 489 21.11 32.52 -14.13
C VAL A 489 20.55 33.84 -14.70
N ARG A 490 19.99 34.71 -13.87
CA ARG A 490 19.57 36.06 -14.26
C ARG A 490 20.75 36.95 -14.63
N GLU A 491 21.80 36.96 -13.82
CA GLU A 491 23.02 37.72 -14.10
C GLU A 491 23.64 37.31 -15.43
N ALA A 492 23.73 36.00 -15.69
CA ALA A 492 24.20 35.48 -16.97
C ALA A 492 23.30 35.92 -18.14
N ALA A 493 21.97 35.94 -17.96
CA ALA A 493 21.06 36.40 -18.99
C ALA A 493 21.13 37.92 -19.23
N ASP A 494 21.26 38.71 -18.18
CA ASP A 494 21.42 40.17 -18.25
C ASP A 494 22.73 40.54 -18.96
N ALA A 495 23.82 39.81 -18.69
CA ALA A 495 25.09 39.95 -19.41
C ALA A 495 24.95 39.62 -20.91
N GLN A 496 23.96 38.82 -21.30
CA GLN A 496 23.66 38.49 -22.69
C GLN A 496 22.46 39.28 -23.27
N ALA A 497 21.93 40.27 -22.55
CA ALA A 497 20.74 41.01 -22.99
C ALA A 497 20.96 41.76 -24.32
N TRP A 498 22.21 42.16 -24.62
CA TRP A 498 22.59 42.79 -25.89
C TRP A 498 22.24 41.93 -27.11
N GLN A 499 22.18 40.60 -26.94
CA GLN A 499 21.85 39.68 -28.04
C GLN A 499 20.43 39.90 -28.60
N ARG A 500 19.55 40.53 -27.81
CA ARG A 500 18.18 40.91 -28.22
C ARG A 500 18.14 42.15 -29.12
N LEU A 501 19.24 42.88 -29.23
CA LEU A 501 19.35 44.07 -30.08
C LEU A 501 19.61 43.72 -31.55
N ARG A 502 19.54 42.44 -31.93
CA ARG A 502 19.71 42.01 -33.32
C ARG A 502 18.78 42.78 -34.24
N ASP A 503 19.35 43.56 -35.14
CA ASP A 503 18.61 44.11 -36.28
C ASP A 503 18.53 43.04 -37.38
N ALA A 504 17.31 42.55 -37.62
CA ALA A 504 17.02 41.56 -38.66
C ALA A 504 17.31 42.08 -40.09
N ARG A 505 17.51 43.40 -40.27
CA ARG A 505 17.93 44.00 -41.54
C ARG A 505 19.44 43.92 -41.75
N ALA A 506 20.21 43.96 -40.67
CA ALA A 506 21.67 43.95 -40.69
C ALA A 506 22.22 42.51 -40.63
N HIS A 507 21.53 41.61 -39.94
CA HIS A 507 21.94 40.22 -39.77
C HIS A 507 20.77 39.28 -40.09
N ALA A 508 20.99 38.36 -41.01
CA ALA A 508 19.96 37.41 -41.45
C ALA A 508 19.67 36.33 -40.39
N SER A 509 20.59 36.10 -39.46
CA SER A 509 20.43 35.13 -38.37
C SER A 509 21.05 35.59 -37.06
N GLN A 510 20.63 34.98 -35.95
CA GLN A 510 21.25 35.18 -34.64
C GLN A 510 22.73 34.77 -34.65
N ALA A 511 23.08 33.68 -35.33
CA ALA A 511 24.45 33.20 -35.41
C ALA A 511 25.38 34.21 -36.11
N GLU A 512 24.89 34.84 -37.19
CA GLU A 512 25.63 35.87 -37.92
C GLU A 512 25.86 37.12 -37.05
N PHE A 513 24.81 37.58 -36.36
CA PHE A 513 24.92 38.71 -35.43
C PHE A 513 25.93 38.45 -34.31
N LEU A 514 25.86 37.28 -33.68
CA LEU A 514 26.81 36.90 -32.63
C LEU A 514 28.23 36.85 -33.15
N SER A 515 28.47 36.28 -34.33
CA SER A 515 29.80 36.23 -34.92
C SER A 515 30.37 37.61 -35.24
N ALA A 516 29.52 38.60 -35.56
CA ALA A 516 29.95 39.96 -35.88
C ALA A 516 30.23 40.81 -34.64
N GLU A 517 29.42 40.64 -33.59
CA GLU A 517 29.40 41.58 -32.45
C GLU A 517 30.03 41.01 -31.16
N ALA A 518 30.20 39.69 -31.04
CA ALA A 518 30.65 39.07 -29.78
C ALA A 518 32.01 39.59 -29.28
N GLU A 519 32.97 39.85 -30.17
CA GLU A 519 34.29 40.37 -29.77
C GLU A 519 34.23 41.81 -29.25
N TRP A 520 33.27 42.61 -29.71
CA TRP A 520 33.09 43.98 -29.21
C TRP A 520 32.50 43.94 -27.81
N TRP A 521 31.41 43.20 -27.62
CA TRP A 521 30.75 43.06 -26.32
C TRP A 521 31.61 42.36 -25.28
N ALA A 522 32.41 41.37 -25.67
CA ALA A 522 33.33 40.70 -24.75
C ALA A 522 34.41 41.64 -24.18
N ARG A 523 34.85 42.64 -24.97
CA ARG A 523 35.84 43.64 -24.53
C ARG A 523 35.24 44.70 -23.61
N GLU A 524 33.98 45.08 -23.83
CA GLU A 524 33.29 46.08 -23.01
C GLU A 524 32.73 45.50 -21.70
N ALA A 525 32.54 44.18 -21.63
CA ALA A 525 32.03 43.49 -20.43
C ALA A 525 33.11 43.20 -19.37
N ASP A 526 34.41 43.37 -19.70
CA ASP A 526 35.54 43.19 -18.79
C ASP A 526 36.07 44.58 -18.37
N PRO A 527 35.65 45.12 -17.21
CA PRO A 527 35.86 46.52 -16.81
C PRO A 527 37.32 46.90 -16.50
#